data_AF-A0AAN8M0J4-F1
#
_entry.id   AF-A0AAN8M0J4-F1
#
_cell.length_a   1.000
_cell.length_b   1.000
_cell.length_c   1.000
_cell.angle_alpha   90.00
_cell.angle_beta   90.00
_cell.angle_gamma   90.00
#
_symmetry.space_group_name_H-M   'P 1'
#
loop_
_entity.id
_entity.type
_entity.pdbx_description
1 polymer ?
#
loop_
_entity_poly.entity_id
_entity_poly.type
_entity_poly.pdbx_seq_one_letter_code
_entity_poly.pdbx_strand_id
1 'polypeptide(L)'
;MDLSSQFFLLPSHLGQNRALSFQPQLSALNPHVHVSAQTGPLKESLLQQFQVVVLTDSSLDDQQRFGTFCHSNGIKLIVADTKGLCGQLFCDFGEEFEVLDTDGETPGSAMIDHITKADPGVVTCIEQRHGFVNGSSVSLSEVYGMTELNSYGPVDIKFLSPDSFSICDTSSFSEYEKGGVATEVKKSKILTFKPLDEAWLTLSY
;
A
#
# COMPACT_ATOMS: atom_id res chain seq x y z
N MET A 1 -20.59 16.35 -22.06
CA MET A 1 -19.61 15.94 -21.02
C MET A 1 -18.53 15.04 -21.61
N ASP A 2 -18.89 14.11 -22.50
CA ASP A 2 -17.91 13.19 -23.11
C ASP A 2 -16.78 13.91 -23.86
N LEU A 3 -17.07 14.73 -24.88
CA LEU A 3 -16.03 15.45 -25.63
C LEU A 3 -15.30 16.56 -24.83
N SER A 4 -15.83 16.96 -23.67
CA SER A 4 -15.18 18.00 -22.84
C SER A 4 -14.13 17.45 -21.89
N SER A 5 -14.10 16.13 -21.64
CA SER A 5 -13.21 15.51 -20.64
C SER A 5 -12.57 14.21 -21.11
N GLN A 6 -13.15 13.52 -22.09
CA GLN A 6 -12.60 12.29 -22.64
C GLN A 6 -11.79 12.59 -23.91
N PHE A 7 -10.48 12.79 -23.76
CA PHE A 7 -9.56 13.26 -24.79
C PHE A 7 -9.38 12.31 -25.98
N PHE A 8 -9.80 11.05 -25.83
CA PHE A 8 -9.79 10.06 -26.90
C PHE A 8 -11.00 10.14 -27.85
N LEU A 9 -12.10 10.76 -27.42
CA LEU A 9 -13.30 10.86 -28.23
C LEU A 9 -13.22 12.04 -29.20
N LEU A 10 -13.54 11.77 -30.47
CA LEU A 10 -13.64 12.76 -31.53
C LEU A 10 -15.11 13.04 -31.84
N PRO A 11 -15.45 14.19 -32.46
CA PRO A 11 -16.82 14.46 -32.92
C PRO A 11 -17.39 13.37 -33.85
N SER A 12 -16.52 12.66 -34.59
CA SER A 12 -16.90 11.52 -35.44
C SER A 12 -17.38 10.29 -34.67
N HIS A 13 -17.12 10.21 -33.35
CA HIS A 13 -17.55 9.10 -32.48
C HIS A 13 -18.93 9.34 -31.86
N LEU A 14 -19.58 10.48 -32.13
CA LEU A 14 -20.91 10.78 -31.59
C LEU A 14 -21.93 9.71 -32.04
N GLY A 15 -22.69 9.18 -31.06
CA GLY A 15 -23.67 8.11 -31.27
C GLY A 15 -23.07 6.69 -31.26
N GLN A 16 -21.75 6.54 -31.20
CA GLN A 16 -21.10 5.24 -31.07
C GLN A 16 -20.93 4.83 -29.60
N ASN A 17 -20.67 3.54 -29.34
CA ASN A 17 -20.39 3.08 -27.98
C ASN A 17 -19.04 3.61 -27.50
N ARG A 18 -19.03 4.31 -26.36
CA ARG A 18 -17.84 4.95 -25.78
C ARG A 18 -16.65 3.98 -25.67
N ALA A 19 -16.85 2.79 -25.08
CA ALA A 19 -15.78 1.83 -24.85
C ALA A 19 -15.14 1.35 -26.16
N LEU A 20 -15.94 1.09 -27.21
CA LEU A 20 -15.41 0.73 -28.53
C LEU A 20 -14.66 1.88 -29.20
N SER A 21 -15.15 3.12 -29.03
CA SER A 21 -14.58 4.29 -29.69
C SER A 21 -13.17 4.66 -29.22
N PHE A 22 -12.82 4.42 -27.94
CA PHE A 22 -11.48 4.74 -27.42
C PHE A 22 -10.57 3.51 -27.17
N GLN A 23 -11.09 2.28 -27.24
CA GLN A 23 -10.30 1.07 -26.99
C GLN A 23 -9.00 0.97 -27.82
N PRO A 24 -8.97 1.28 -29.13
CA PRO A 24 -7.74 1.16 -29.92
C PRO A 24 -6.64 2.11 -29.45
N GLN A 25 -7.02 3.34 -29.07
CA GLN A 25 -6.09 4.37 -28.61
C GLN A 25 -5.56 4.04 -27.20
N LEU A 26 -6.42 3.52 -26.32
CA LEU A 26 -6.01 3.07 -24.99
C LEU A 26 -5.04 1.88 -25.07
N SER A 27 -5.31 0.92 -25.96
CA SER A 27 -4.43 -0.24 -26.18
C SER A 27 -3.06 0.14 -26.73
N ALA A 28 -2.95 1.26 -27.46
CA ALA A 28 -1.69 1.73 -28.02
C ALA A 28 -0.73 2.33 -26.99
N LEU A 29 -1.22 2.68 -25.78
CA LEU A 29 -0.37 3.26 -24.72
C LEU A 29 0.67 2.27 -24.17
N ASN A 30 0.33 0.98 -24.11
CA ASN A 30 1.24 -0.05 -23.62
C ASN A 30 0.94 -1.41 -24.30
N PRO A 31 1.80 -1.86 -25.24
CA PRO A 31 1.63 -3.14 -25.93
C PRO A 31 1.67 -4.38 -25.04
N HIS A 32 2.17 -4.26 -23.81
CA HIS A 32 2.21 -5.36 -22.84
C HIS A 32 0.88 -5.56 -22.10
N VAL A 33 -0.07 -4.64 -22.24
CA VAL A 33 -1.38 -4.71 -21.58
C VAL A 33 -2.46 -4.98 -22.62
N HIS A 34 -3.20 -6.08 -22.45
CA HIS A 34 -4.33 -6.39 -23.30
C HIS A 34 -5.57 -5.59 -22.88
N VAL A 35 -6.09 -4.77 -23.78
CA VAL A 35 -7.29 -3.94 -23.55
C VAL A 35 -8.44 -4.49 -24.38
N SER A 36 -9.57 -4.81 -23.72
CA SER A 36 -10.80 -5.25 -24.37
C SER A 36 -12.00 -4.40 -23.92
N ALA A 37 -13.00 -4.28 -24.78
CA ALA A 37 -14.22 -3.53 -24.50
C ALA A 37 -15.41 -4.48 -24.31
N GLN A 38 -16.19 -4.26 -23.26
CA GLN A 38 -17.44 -4.97 -22.98
C GLN A 38 -18.59 -3.97 -23.06
N THR A 39 -19.58 -4.25 -23.91
CA THR A 39 -20.72 -3.35 -24.15
C THR A 39 -22.05 -3.90 -23.63
N GLY A 40 -22.04 -5.14 -23.15
CA GLY A 40 -23.19 -5.78 -22.54
C GLY A 40 -23.50 -5.21 -21.15
N PRO A 41 -24.64 -5.60 -20.56
CA PRO A 41 -24.97 -5.23 -19.19
C PRO A 41 -23.93 -5.80 -18.23
N LEU A 42 -23.65 -5.06 -17.16
CA LEU A 42 -22.75 -5.51 -16.10
C LEU A 42 -23.38 -6.71 -15.39
N LYS A 43 -22.63 -7.82 -15.33
CA LYS A 43 -23.05 -9.06 -14.69
C LYS A 43 -22.01 -9.48 -13.68
N GLU A 44 -22.45 -10.08 -12.58
CA GLU A 44 -21.58 -10.62 -11.53
C GLU A 44 -20.57 -11.64 -12.06
N SER A 45 -20.97 -12.49 -13.02
CA SER A 45 -20.08 -13.45 -13.70
C SER A 45 -18.96 -12.79 -14.52
N LEU A 46 -19.17 -11.54 -14.96
CA LEU A 46 -18.12 -10.77 -15.62
C LEU A 46 -17.13 -10.25 -14.57
N LEU A 47 -17.62 -9.75 -13.43
CA LEU A 47 -16.79 -9.21 -12.35
C LEU A 47 -15.83 -10.24 -11.77
N GLN A 48 -16.27 -11.50 -11.64
CA GLN A 48 -15.43 -12.61 -11.13
C GLN A 48 -14.14 -12.85 -11.94
N GLN A 49 -14.06 -12.34 -13.17
CA GLN A 49 -12.87 -12.48 -14.01
C GLN A 49 -11.78 -11.45 -13.64
N PHE A 50 -12.08 -10.49 -12.78
CA PHE A 50 -11.21 -9.36 -12.44
C PHE A 50 -10.81 -9.36 -10.97
N GLN A 51 -9.61 -8.87 -10.70
CA GLN A 51 -9.11 -8.67 -9.34
C GLN A 51 -9.52 -7.30 -8.80
N VAL A 52 -9.67 -6.30 -9.68
CA VAL A 52 -10.04 -4.93 -9.34
C VAL A 52 -11.16 -4.47 -10.28
N VAL A 53 -12.19 -3.85 -9.70
CA VAL A 53 -13.32 -3.27 -10.42
C VAL A 53 -13.40 -1.79 -10.09
N VAL A 54 -13.46 -0.96 -11.13
CA VAL A 54 -13.64 0.50 -10.99
C VAL A 54 -14.99 0.88 -11.56
N LEU A 55 -15.87 1.44 -10.73
CA LEU A 55 -17.16 1.97 -11.14
C LEU A 55 -17.07 3.49 -11.28
N THR A 56 -17.40 3.99 -12.46
CA THR A 56 -17.49 5.42 -12.76
C THR A 56 -18.82 5.72 -13.44
N ASP A 57 -19.40 6.89 -13.17
CA ASP A 57 -20.68 7.32 -13.74
C ASP A 57 -21.79 6.25 -13.59
N SER A 58 -21.80 5.57 -12.42
CA SER A 58 -22.67 4.45 -12.11
C SER A 58 -23.80 4.87 -11.17
N SER A 59 -24.95 4.19 -11.24
CA SER A 59 -26.05 4.45 -10.32
C SER A 59 -25.71 3.98 -8.90
N LEU A 60 -26.31 4.60 -7.88
CA LEU A 60 -26.11 4.16 -6.49
C LEU A 60 -26.56 2.70 -6.29
N ASP A 61 -27.64 2.29 -6.95
CA ASP A 61 -28.14 0.91 -6.92
C ASP A 61 -27.11 -0.07 -7.48
N ASP A 62 -26.46 0.27 -8.60
CA ASP A 62 -25.38 -0.54 -9.18
C ASP A 62 -24.15 -0.57 -8.26
N GLN A 63 -23.77 0.57 -7.67
CA GLN A 63 -22.66 0.64 -6.72
C GLN A 63 -22.90 -0.25 -5.50
N GLN A 64 -24.11 -0.25 -4.94
CA GLN A 64 -24.47 -1.10 -3.81
C GLN A 64 -24.49 -2.58 -4.19
N ARG A 65 -25.15 -2.92 -5.30
CA ARG A 65 -25.25 -4.30 -5.77
C ARG A 65 -23.87 -4.90 -6.08
N PHE A 66 -23.11 -4.24 -6.94
CA PHE A 66 -21.81 -4.74 -7.37
C PHE A 66 -20.75 -4.55 -6.30
N GLY A 67 -20.86 -3.54 -5.43
CA GLY A 67 -19.96 -3.37 -4.30
C GLY A 67 -20.10 -4.51 -3.28
N THR A 68 -21.32 -4.86 -2.91
CA THR A 68 -21.60 -6.03 -2.02
C THR A 68 -21.06 -7.32 -2.63
N PHE A 69 -21.26 -7.51 -3.93
CA PHE A 69 -20.75 -8.67 -4.65
C PHE A 69 -19.21 -8.70 -4.66
N CYS A 70 -18.56 -7.58 -4.97
CA CYS A 70 -17.10 -7.48 -5.00
C CYS A 70 -16.49 -7.80 -3.63
N HIS A 71 -17.00 -7.17 -2.57
CA HIS A 71 -16.53 -7.39 -1.20
C HIS A 71 -16.61 -8.86 -0.80
N SER A 72 -17.78 -9.49 -1.00
CA SER A 72 -18.02 -10.90 -0.65
C SER A 72 -17.17 -11.90 -1.44
N ASN A 73 -16.60 -11.49 -2.58
CA ASN A 73 -15.78 -12.35 -3.45
C ASN A 73 -14.30 -11.95 -3.44
N GLY A 74 -13.86 -11.06 -2.54
CA GLY A 74 -12.46 -10.61 -2.46
C GLY A 74 -11.98 -9.81 -3.68
N ILE A 75 -12.91 -9.21 -4.43
CA ILE A 75 -12.62 -8.35 -5.57
C ILE A 75 -12.49 -6.92 -5.05
N LYS A 76 -11.37 -6.26 -5.32
CA LYS A 76 -11.14 -4.88 -4.89
C LYS A 76 -12.04 -3.93 -5.67
N LEU A 77 -12.73 -3.04 -4.99
CA LEU A 77 -13.63 -2.05 -5.56
C LEU A 77 -13.08 -0.64 -5.41
N ILE A 78 -13.18 0.14 -6.48
CA ILE A 78 -13.02 1.58 -6.45
C ILE A 78 -14.26 2.21 -7.09
N VAL A 79 -14.87 3.18 -6.42
CA VAL A 79 -15.96 3.98 -6.97
C VAL A 79 -15.46 5.42 -7.10
N ALA A 80 -15.54 5.99 -8.30
CA ALA A 80 -15.10 7.35 -8.55
C ALA A 80 -16.12 8.10 -9.42
N ASP A 81 -16.65 9.19 -8.88
CA ASP A 81 -17.63 10.02 -9.57
C ASP A 81 -17.24 11.51 -9.50
N THR A 82 -17.61 12.25 -10.55
CA THR A 82 -17.45 13.71 -10.58
C THR A 82 -18.76 14.37 -11.00
N LYS A 83 -19.12 15.45 -10.32
CA LYS A 83 -20.32 16.27 -10.59
C LYS A 83 -19.89 17.74 -10.60
N GLY A 84 -19.44 18.22 -11.76
CA GLY A 84 -18.92 19.57 -11.91
C GLY A 84 -17.64 19.77 -11.10
N LEU A 85 -17.69 20.61 -10.06
CA LEU A 85 -16.56 20.91 -9.18
C LEU A 85 -16.39 19.90 -8.04
N CYS A 86 -17.40 19.05 -7.80
CA CYS A 86 -17.37 18.05 -6.74
C CYS A 86 -16.90 16.71 -7.29
N GLY A 87 -16.11 15.99 -6.50
CA GLY A 87 -15.66 14.63 -6.78
C GLY A 87 -15.87 13.73 -5.56
N GLN A 88 -16.08 12.45 -5.81
CA GLN A 88 -16.15 11.41 -4.81
C GLN A 88 -15.17 10.30 -5.20
N LEU A 89 -14.50 9.75 -4.19
CA LEU A 89 -13.70 8.53 -4.30
C LEU A 89 -14.02 7.64 -3.10
N PHE A 90 -14.29 6.36 -3.38
CA PHE A 90 -14.46 5.33 -2.38
C PHE A 90 -13.64 4.11 -2.77
N CYS A 91 -13.01 3.46 -1.78
CA CYS A 91 -12.22 2.25 -1.95
C CYS A 91 -12.67 1.19 -0.95
N ASP A 92 -12.84 -0.03 -1.43
CA ASP A 92 -13.08 -1.22 -0.62
C ASP A 92 -12.19 -2.34 -1.13
N PHE A 93 -11.15 -2.67 -0.37
CA PHE A 93 -10.19 -3.72 -0.72
C PHE A 93 -10.41 -5.01 0.07
N GLY A 94 -11.58 -5.16 0.70
CA GLY A 94 -11.96 -6.32 1.50
C GLY A 94 -11.47 -6.25 2.95
N GLU A 95 -11.73 -7.34 3.68
CA GLU A 95 -11.46 -7.42 5.12
C GLU A 95 -9.97 -7.59 5.45
N GLU A 96 -9.18 -8.14 4.50
CA GLU A 96 -7.77 -8.46 4.68
C GLU A 96 -6.95 -7.95 3.49
N PHE A 97 -6.55 -6.68 3.55
CA PHE A 97 -5.67 -6.07 2.56
C PHE A 97 -4.27 -5.83 3.14
N GLU A 98 -3.27 -6.57 2.65
CA GLU A 98 -1.89 -6.40 3.07
C GLU A 98 -1.23 -5.20 2.37
N VAL A 99 -0.84 -4.22 3.18
CA VAL A 99 -0.02 -3.08 2.77
C VAL A 99 1.43 -3.39 3.13
N LEU A 100 2.24 -3.67 2.12
CA LEU A 100 3.66 -3.98 2.28
C LEU A 100 4.50 -2.74 2.63
N ASP A 101 4.08 -1.58 2.14
CA ASP A 101 4.73 -0.30 2.37
C ASP A 101 3.65 0.77 2.59
N THR A 102 3.67 1.37 3.78
CA THR A 102 2.63 2.31 4.22
C THR A 102 2.93 3.76 3.90
N ASP A 103 4.19 4.10 3.58
CA ASP A 103 4.62 5.48 3.39
C ASP A 103 5.33 5.72 2.05
N GLY A 104 5.84 4.68 1.39
CA GLY A 104 6.57 4.80 0.12
C GLY A 104 7.97 5.39 0.31
N GLU A 105 8.42 5.59 1.55
CA GLU A 105 9.72 6.15 1.86
C GLU A 105 10.78 5.06 1.85
N THR A 106 11.99 5.42 1.41
CA THR A 106 13.13 4.49 1.41
C THR A 106 13.42 4.08 2.87
N PRO A 107 13.62 2.77 3.17
CA PRO A 107 13.95 2.36 4.52
C PRO A 107 15.19 3.09 5.04
N GLY A 108 15.07 3.70 6.23
CA GLY A 108 16.17 4.43 6.84
C GLY A 108 17.36 3.51 7.17
N SER A 109 18.56 4.06 7.22
CA SER A 109 19.74 3.35 7.70
C SER A 109 20.64 4.24 8.57
N ALA A 110 21.35 3.62 9.50
CA ALA A 110 22.27 4.29 10.41
C ALA A 110 23.50 3.41 10.68
N MET A 111 24.68 4.03 10.76
CA MET A 111 25.92 3.33 11.08
C MET A 111 26.05 3.13 12.59
N ILE A 112 26.49 1.96 13.01
CA ILE A 112 26.62 1.59 14.43
C ILE A 112 28.00 1.98 14.95
N ASP A 113 28.02 2.71 16.08
CA ASP A 113 29.23 3.03 16.85
C ASP A 113 29.50 2.00 17.95
N HIS A 114 28.45 1.61 18.69
CA HIS A 114 28.58 0.65 19.79
C HIS A 114 27.28 -0.14 20.03
N ILE A 115 27.41 -1.37 20.54
CA ILE A 115 26.30 -2.19 21.02
C ILE A 115 26.63 -2.73 22.40
N THR A 116 25.78 -2.43 23.40
CA THR A 116 25.97 -2.95 24.75
C THR A 116 25.57 -4.41 24.83
N LYS A 117 26.26 -5.18 25.68
CA LYS A 117 25.86 -6.54 26.08
C LYS A 117 25.01 -6.49 27.36
N ALA A 118 23.69 -6.35 27.21
CA ALA A 118 22.76 -6.12 28.31
C ALA A 118 21.32 -6.54 27.93
N ASP A 119 20.41 -6.49 28.92
CA ASP A 119 18.97 -6.68 28.72
C ASP A 119 18.21 -5.38 29.09
N PRO A 120 17.68 -4.63 28.10
CA PRO A 120 17.85 -4.80 26.66
C PRO A 120 19.23 -4.33 26.17
N GLY A 121 19.67 -4.82 25.01
CA GLY A 121 20.83 -4.28 24.32
C GLY A 121 20.55 -2.86 23.82
N VAL A 122 21.53 -1.97 23.92
CA VAL A 122 21.46 -0.59 23.43
C VAL A 122 22.44 -0.41 22.29
N VAL A 123 21.95 0.11 21.17
CA VAL A 123 22.72 0.48 20.00
C VAL A 123 22.92 1.99 20.01
N THR A 124 24.18 2.42 19.93
CA THR A 124 24.58 3.81 19.71
C THR A 124 25.02 3.97 18.26
N CYS A 125 24.52 4.99 17.57
CA CYS A 125 24.83 5.30 16.18
C CYS A 125 25.94 6.34 16.06
N ILE A 126 26.66 6.32 14.93
CA ILE A 126 27.69 7.32 14.61
C ILE A 126 27.05 8.68 14.31
N GLU A 127 25.88 8.68 13.67
CA GLU A 127 25.16 9.90 13.32
C GLU A 127 24.45 10.53 14.53
N GLN A 128 24.34 11.86 14.55
CA GLN A 128 23.58 12.59 15.58
C GLN A 128 22.07 12.26 15.59
N ARG A 129 21.56 11.72 14.48
CA ARG A 129 20.17 11.29 14.31
C ARG A 129 20.11 10.03 13.48
N HIS A 130 19.66 8.92 14.07
CA HIS A 130 19.48 7.65 13.37
C HIS A 130 18.21 7.60 12.50
N GLY A 131 17.27 8.55 12.65
CA GLY A 131 16.09 8.69 11.79
C GLY A 131 14.93 7.73 12.06
N PHE A 132 15.17 6.60 12.74
CA PHE A 132 14.12 5.66 13.15
C PHE A 132 13.12 6.24 14.17
N VAL A 133 11.88 5.73 14.13
CA VAL A 133 10.81 6.09 15.07
C VAL A 133 10.54 4.97 16.07
N ASN A 134 9.90 5.30 17.19
CA ASN A 134 9.57 4.30 18.20
C ASN A 134 8.59 3.25 17.62
N GLY A 135 8.93 1.95 17.74
CA GLY A 135 8.16 0.87 17.14
C GLY A 135 8.56 0.51 15.71
N SER A 136 9.56 1.17 15.11
CA SER A 136 10.23 0.68 13.90
C SER A 136 10.87 -0.69 14.17
N SER A 137 11.06 -1.46 13.10
CA SER A 137 11.87 -2.68 13.13
C SER A 137 13.15 -2.43 12.35
N VAL A 138 14.28 -2.96 12.81
CA VAL A 138 15.56 -2.83 12.10
C VAL A 138 16.24 -4.19 11.99
N SER A 139 16.92 -4.43 10.87
CA SER A 139 17.88 -5.53 10.73
C SER A 139 19.29 -4.99 10.89
N LEU A 140 20.13 -5.72 11.62
CA LEU A 140 21.54 -5.38 11.79
C LEU A 140 22.39 -6.25 10.87
N SER A 141 23.40 -5.66 10.25
CA SER A 141 24.35 -6.36 9.37
C SER A 141 25.76 -5.77 9.52
N GLU A 142 26.79 -6.50 9.10
CA GLU A 142 28.19 -6.07 9.17
C GLU A 142 28.70 -5.77 10.59
N VAL A 143 28.07 -6.38 11.61
CA VAL A 143 28.48 -6.29 13.01
C VAL A 143 29.63 -7.27 13.27
N TYR A 144 30.77 -6.75 13.73
CA TYR A 144 31.93 -7.56 14.14
C TYR A 144 31.97 -7.72 15.67
N GLY A 145 32.41 -8.89 16.14
CA GLY A 145 32.35 -9.28 17.54
C GLY A 145 30.99 -9.89 17.89
N MET A 146 29.93 -9.07 17.93
CA MET A 146 28.55 -9.50 18.23
C MET A 146 27.82 -10.03 16.99
N THR A 147 28.40 -11.04 16.35
CA THR A 147 28.01 -11.52 15.01
C THR A 147 26.63 -12.19 14.93
N GLU A 148 26.07 -12.60 16.07
CA GLU A 148 24.74 -13.19 16.21
C GLU A 148 23.65 -12.25 15.65
N LEU A 149 23.87 -10.94 15.76
CA LEU A 149 22.96 -9.92 15.25
C LEU A 149 22.84 -9.90 13.71
N ASN A 150 23.87 -10.36 12.98
CA ASN A 150 23.87 -10.34 11.51
C ASN A 150 22.85 -11.32 10.89
N SER A 151 22.46 -12.35 11.63
CA SER A 151 21.50 -13.37 11.19
C SER A 151 20.28 -13.49 12.10
N TYR A 152 20.14 -12.57 13.06
CA TYR A 152 19.02 -12.55 14.00
C TYR A 152 17.68 -12.21 13.32
N GLY A 153 17.73 -11.43 12.24
CA GLY A 153 16.55 -10.91 11.55
C GLY A 153 16.07 -9.56 12.13
N PRO A 154 14.91 -9.08 11.70
CA PRO A 154 14.38 -7.79 12.14
C PRO A 154 14.08 -7.79 13.64
N VAL A 155 14.54 -6.76 14.35
CA VAL A 155 14.28 -6.51 15.76
C VAL A 155 13.51 -5.22 15.96
N ASP A 156 12.54 -5.25 16.88
CA ASP A 156 11.80 -4.05 17.24
C ASP A 156 12.65 -3.13 18.09
N ILE A 157 12.65 -1.85 17.73
CA ILE A 157 13.41 -0.85 18.45
C ILE A 157 12.53 -0.06 19.41
N LYS A 158 13.14 0.39 20.49
CA LYS A 158 12.60 1.45 21.33
C LYS A 158 13.52 2.65 21.28
N PHE A 159 12.96 3.80 20.90
CA PHE A 159 13.70 5.06 20.85
C PHE A 159 14.18 5.44 22.26
N LEU A 160 15.48 5.77 22.41
CA LEU A 160 16.04 6.25 23.66
C LEU A 160 16.50 7.71 23.53
N SER A 161 17.32 8.00 22.52
CA SER A 161 17.86 9.32 22.21
C SER A 161 18.05 9.47 20.71
N PRO A 162 18.32 10.68 20.18
CA PRO A 162 18.55 10.88 18.75
C PRO A 162 19.63 9.97 18.14
N ASP A 163 20.63 9.58 18.94
CA ASP A 163 21.78 8.75 18.58
C ASP A 163 21.71 7.33 19.15
N SER A 164 20.64 6.94 19.87
CA SER A 164 20.56 5.58 20.44
C SER A 164 19.14 5.01 20.54
N PHE A 165 19.07 3.69 20.40
CA PHE A 165 17.84 2.91 20.55
C PHE A 165 18.14 1.56 21.21
N SER A 166 17.16 0.97 21.89
CA SER A 166 17.29 -0.39 22.43
C SER A 166 16.72 -1.44 21.47
N ILE A 167 17.30 -2.63 21.50
CA ILE A 167 16.91 -3.82 20.74
C ILE A 167 16.56 -4.99 21.70
N CYS A 168 16.63 -6.24 21.23
CA CYS A 168 16.46 -7.43 22.06
C CYS A 168 17.56 -7.59 23.13
N ASP A 169 17.40 -8.56 24.03
CA ASP A 169 18.45 -8.95 24.98
C ASP A 169 19.70 -9.42 24.24
N THR A 170 20.84 -8.79 24.52
CA THR A 170 22.15 -9.14 23.96
C THR A 170 23.08 -9.78 25.00
N SER A 171 22.61 -10.02 26.23
CA SER A 171 23.43 -10.52 27.35
C SER A 171 24.11 -11.86 27.06
N SER A 172 23.49 -12.71 26.25
CA SER A 172 24.04 -14.00 25.82
C SER A 172 24.94 -13.93 24.58
N PHE A 173 25.08 -12.77 23.94
CA PHE A 173 25.84 -12.63 22.70
C PHE A 173 27.32 -12.38 22.96
N SER A 174 28.11 -12.49 21.90
CA SER A 174 29.53 -12.13 21.89
C SER A 174 29.71 -10.62 22.12
N GLU A 175 30.88 -10.21 22.63
CA GLU A 175 31.17 -8.78 22.82
C GLU A 175 31.22 -8.06 21.48
N TYR A 176 30.66 -6.85 21.42
CA TYR A 176 30.76 -5.99 20.24
C TYR A 176 32.21 -5.50 20.06
N GLU A 177 32.71 -5.54 18.83
CA GLU A 177 34.04 -5.03 18.49
C GLU A 177 33.98 -3.74 17.68
N LYS A 178 33.30 -3.76 16.52
CA LYS A 178 33.23 -2.62 15.58
C LYS A 178 32.23 -2.86 14.45
N GLY A 179 31.99 -1.79 13.67
CA GLY A 179 31.18 -1.82 12.46
C GLY A 179 29.70 -2.01 12.77
N GLY A 180 28.94 -2.30 11.73
CA GLY A 180 27.51 -2.52 11.82
C GLY A 180 26.70 -1.44 11.14
N VAL A 181 25.63 -1.87 10.48
CA VAL A 181 24.61 -1.01 9.89
C VAL A 181 23.27 -1.49 10.41
N ALA A 182 22.46 -0.57 10.94
CA ALA A 182 21.05 -0.80 11.21
C ALA A 182 20.24 -0.32 10.00
N THR A 183 19.42 -1.20 9.43
CA THR A 183 18.53 -0.87 8.29
C THR A 183 17.09 -1.09 8.71
N GLU A 184 16.22 -0.10 8.52
CA GLU A 184 14.79 -0.23 8.79
C GLU A 184 14.17 -1.35 7.95
N VAL A 185 13.26 -2.09 8.56
CA VAL A 185 12.43 -3.10 7.91
C VAL A 185 11.00 -2.63 7.99
N LYS A 186 10.42 -2.28 6.83
CA LYS A 186 9.01 -1.93 6.72
C LYS A 186 8.18 -3.16 7.06
N LYS A 187 7.40 -3.06 8.14
CA LYS A 187 6.45 -4.11 8.52
C LYS A 187 5.21 -4.01 7.64
N SER A 188 4.75 -5.13 7.10
CA SER A 188 3.46 -5.15 6.44
C SER A 188 2.33 -4.90 7.45
N LYS A 189 1.26 -4.30 6.97
CA LYS A 189 0.06 -4.00 7.77
C LYS A 189 -1.16 -4.55 7.07
N ILE A 190 -1.96 -5.31 7.79
CA ILE A 190 -3.28 -5.73 7.32
C ILE A 190 -4.28 -4.62 7.61
N LEU A 191 -5.00 -4.18 6.58
CA LEU A 191 -6.10 -3.23 6.66
C LEU A 191 -7.42 -3.93 6.38
N THR A 192 -8.46 -3.53 7.10
CA THR A 192 -9.83 -4.00 6.92
C THR A 192 -10.68 -2.86 6.38
N PHE A 193 -11.26 -3.04 5.20
CA PHE A 193 -12.17 -2.10 4.58
C PHE A 193 -13.60 -2.51 4.84
N LYS A 194 -14.47 -1.52 5.03
CA LYS A 194 -15.91 -1.76 5.15
C LYS A 194 -16.53 -1.89 3.76
N PRO A 195 -17.53 -2.76 3.58
CA PRO A 195 -18.32 -2.75 2.36
C PRO A 195 -19.05 -1.42 2.22
N LEU A 196 -19.44 -1.11 0.98
CA LEU A 196 -19.98 0.18 0.60
C LEU A 196 -21.21 0.57 1.45
N ASP A 197 -22.16 -0.35 1.61
CA ASP A 197 -23.40 -0.17 2.37
C ASP A 197 -23.17 0.21 3.85
N GLU A 198 -22.21 -0.42 4.51
CA GLU A 198 -21.81 -0.05 5.87
C GLU A 198 -21.09 1.30 5.93
N ALA A 199 -20.20 1.58 4.97
CA ALA A 199 -19.43 2.81 4.94
C ALA A 199 -20.33 4.06 4.80
N TRP A 200 -21.40 3.96 4.01
CA TRP A 200 -22.39 5.04 3.85
C TRP A 200 -23.08 5.40 5.17
N LEU A 201 -23.41 4.40 6.00
CA LEU A 201 -24.09 4.63 7.28
C LEU A 201 -23.19 5.39 8.27
N THR A 202 -21.87 5.17 8.22
CA THR A 202 -20.92 5.84 9.12
C THR A 202 -20.65 7.31 8.80
N LEU A 203 -21.01 7.80 7.61
CA LEU A 203 -20.85 9.22 7.23
C LEU A 203 -22.04 10.10 7.62
N SER A 204 -23.05 9.53 8.30
CA SER A 204 -24.34 10.19 8.59
C SER A 204 -24.43 10.87 9.97
N TYR A 205 -23.30 11.13 10.64
CA TYR A 205 -23.24 11.75 11.98
C TYR A 205 -22.43 13.04 12.00
#